data_AF-A0A916FW42-F1
#
_entry.id   AF-A0A916FW42-F1
#
_cell.length_a   1.000
_cell.length_b   1.000
_cell.length_c   1.000
_cell.angle_alpha   90.00
_cell.angle_beta   90.00
_cell.angle_gamma   90.00
#
_symmetry.space_group_name_H-M   'P 1'
#
loop_
_entity.id
_entity.type
_entity.pdbx_description
1 polymer ?
#
loop_
_entity_poly.entity_id
_entity_poly.type
_entity_poly.pdbx_seq_one_letter_code
_entity_poly.pdbx_strand_id
1 'polypeptide(L)'
;MTSADYAVLASLLALLVSMLGWFFTYRKQVQLENLKGDIAKVLSEHDTRFAYLHQRRGEVIDQLYKRIVKMRRRLNKSLMVTVDDELSLNVERTESHAILYELYDYYLENRIYLDEELCKQIDALNKNSGDALEHTEIGHQYPDMIRAYRDRTKAIIANEINPLLGQIEKQMREILGPNSKTRTNN
;
A
#
# COMPACT_ATOMS: atom_id res chain seq x y z
N MET A 1 30.00 -63.65 -45.13
CA MET A 1 30.10 -63.01 -43.79
C MET A 1 30.22 -64.11 -42.76
N THR A 2 31.24 -64.03 -41.94
CA THR A 2 31.50 -64.97 -40.84
C THR A 2 30.71 -64.53 -39.59
N SER A 3 30.50 -65.43 -38.63
CA SER A 3 29.84 -65.09 -37.35
C SER A 3 30.53 -63.95 -36.59
N ALA A 4 31.84 -63.78 -36.78
CA ALA A 4 32.62 -62.70 -36.21
C ALA A 4 32.22 -61.31 -36.76
N ASP A 5 31.88 -61.23 -38.05
CA ASP A 5 31.49 -59.97 -38.70
C ASP A 5 30.17 -59.42 -38.11
N TYR A 6 29.23 -60.31 -37.79
CA TYR A 6 27.96 -59.94 -37.16
C TYR A 6 28.13 -59.45 -35.72
N ALA A 7 29.06 -60.05 -34.95
CA ALA A 7 29.34 -59.63 -33.58
C ALA A 7 29.95 -58.22 -33.52
N VAL A 8 30.83 -57.89 -34.47
CA VAL A 8 31.42 -56.55 -34.60
C VAL A 8 30.36 -55.52 -35.03
N LEU A 9 29.47 -55.87 -35.96
CA LEU A 9 28.36 -54.99 -36.35
C LEU A 9 27.37 -54.74 -35.20
N ALA A 10 27.04 -55.77 -34.43
CA ALA A 10 26.13 -55.66 -33.29
C ALA A 10 26.70 -54.77 -32.18
N SER A 11 28.00 -54.88 -31.88
CA SER A 11 28.65 -54.03 -30.87
C SER A 11 28.76 -52.57 -31.32
N LEU A 12 29.03 -52.32 -32.61
CA LEU A 12 29.00 -50.97 -33.18
C LEU A 12 27.59 -50.35 -33.13
N LEU A 13 26.55 -51.11 -33.44
CA LEU A 13 25.17 -50.66 -33.31
C LEU A 13 24.81 -50.35 -31.85
N ALA A 14 25.21 -51.19 -30.90
CA ALA A 14 24.97 -50.96 -29.48
C ALA A 14 25.67 -49.68 -28.97
N LEU A 15 26.90 -49.42 -29.41
CA LEU A 15 27.62 -48.19 -29.10
C LEU A 15 26.93 -46.96 -29.70
N LEU A 16 26.46 -47.05 -30.95
CA LEU A 16 25.72 -45.97 -31.60
C LEU A 16 24.41 -45.66 -30.85
N VAL A 17 23.64 -46.68 -30.49
CA VAL A 17 22.41 -46.51 -29.71
C VAL A 17 22.71 -45.87 -28.34
N SER A 18 23.79 -46.30 -27.69
CA SER A 18 24.21 -45.75 -26.40
C SER A 18 24.66 -44.28 -26.51
N MET A 19 25.43 -43.93 -27.55
CA MET A 19 25.84 -42.55 -27.83
C MET A 19 24.65 -41.65 -28.14
N LEU A 20 23.69 -42.13 -28.96
CA LEU A 20 22.46 -41.41 -29.25
C LEU A 20 21.64 -41.20 -27.98
N GLY A 21 21.49 -42.24 -27.16
CA GLY A 21 20.82 -42.15 -25.86
C GLY A 21 21.43 -41.08 -24.97
N TRP A 22 22.77 -41.08 -24.83
CA TRP A 22 23.49 -40.07 -24.05
C TRP A 22 23.34 -38.65 -24.62
N PHE A 23 23.37 -38.51 -25.95
CA PHE A 23 23.15 -37.21 -26.59
C PHE A 23 21.73 -36.67 -26.32
N PHE A 24 20.72 -37.54 -26.37
CA PHE A 24 19.34 -37.15 -26.05
C PHE A 24 19.19 -36.76 -24.58
N THR A 25 19.74 -37.55 -23.64
CA THR A 25 19.66 -37.22 -22.21
C THR A 25 20.42 -35.94 -21.88
N TYR A 26 21.60 -35.73 -22.46
CA TYR A 26 22.37 -34.49 -22.34
C TYR A 26 21.56 -33.29 -22.84
N ARG A 27 20.96 -33.37 -24.04
CA ARG A 27 20.10 -32.30 -24.56
C ARG A 27 18.91 -32.01 -23.65
N LYS A 28 18.28 -33.04 -23.09
CA LYS A 28 17.19 -32.87 -22.12
C LYS A 28 17.66 -32.19 -20.84
N GLN A 29 18.85 -32.53 -20.35
CA GLN A 29 19.43 -31.91 -19.17
C GLN A 29 19.72 -30.43 -19.40
N VAL A 30 20.32 -30.05 -20.53
CA VAL A 30 20.56 -28.65 -20.90
C VAL A 30 19.24 -27.87 -21.01
N GLN A 31 18.21 -28.44 -21.64
CA GLN A 31 16.89 -27.80 -21.72
C GLN A 31 16.26 -27.59 -20.32
N LEU A 32 16.42 -28.56 -19.43
CA LEU A 32 15.90 -28.51 -18.07
C LEU A 32 16.64 -27.47 -17.21
N GLU A 33 17.96 -27.39 -17.36
CA GLU A 33 18.78 -26.35 -16.71
C GLU A 33 18.41 -24.95 -17.20
N ASN A 34 18.21 -24.77 -18.51
CA ASN A 34 17.75 -23.50 -19.07
C ASN A 34 16.37 -23.11 -18.53
N LEU A 35 15.41 -24.04 -18.51
CA LEU A 35 14.07 -23.77 -17.98
C LEU A 35 14.12 -23.41 -16.48
N LYS A 36 14.95 -24.09 -15.68
CA LYS A 36 15.17 -23.72 -14.28
C LYS A 36 15.76 -22.31 -14.15
N GLY A 37 16.71 -21.96 -15.01
CA GLY A 37 17.29 -20.61 -15.07
C GLY A 37 16.24 -19.55 -15.38
N ASP A 38 15.39 -19.78 -16.37
CA ASP A 38 14.31 -18.87 -16.75
C ASP A 38 13.29 -18.70 -15.62
N ILE A 39 12.88 -19.80 -14.96
CA ILE A 39 11.98 -19.75 -13.80
C ILE A 39 12.61 -18.97 -12.66
N ALA A 40 13.87 -19.24 -12.32
CA ALA A 40 14.58 -18.54 -11.25
C ALA A 40 14.69 -17.03 -11.53
N LYS A 41 14.91 -16.67 -12.80
CA LYS A 41 14.94 -15.27 -13.24
C LYS A 41 13.58 -14.59 -13.06
N VAL A 42 12.51 -15.21 -13.56
CA VAL A 42 11.15 -14.67 -13.43
C VAL A 42 10.75 -14.53 -11.96
N LEU A 43 11.09 -15.52 -11.14
CA LEU A 43 10.83 -15.48 -9.70
C LEU A 43 11.59 -14.32 -9.03
N SER A 44 12.87 -14.16 -9.33
CA SER A 44 13.69 -13.06 -8.81
C SER A 44 13.15 -11.68 -9.22
N GLU A 45 12.72 -11.52 -10.47
CA GLU A 45 12.08 -10.29 -10.95
C GLU A 45 10.76 -10.01 -10.22
N HIS A 46 9.94 -11.04 -10.02
CA HIS A 46 8.69 -10.93 -9.29
C HIS A 46 8.92 -10.55 -7.83
N ASP A 47 9.85 -11.21 -7.14
CA ASP A 47 10.18 -10.92 -5.74
C ASP A 47 10.70 -9.48 -5.57
N THR A 48 11.54 -9.03 -6.49
CA THR A 48 12.05 -7.65 -6.50
C THR A 48 10.92 -6.64 -6.68
N ARG A 49 10.02 -6.87 -7.65
CA ARG A 49 8.87 -5.98 -7.89
C ARG A 49 7.90 -5.99 -6.71
N PHE A 50 7.63 -7.16 -6.14
CA PHE A 50 6.75 -7.31 -5.00
C PHE A 50 7.30 -6.60 -3.77
N ALA A 51 8.60 -6.76 -3.47
CA ALA A 51 9.26 -6.06 -2.37
C ALA A 51 9.21 -4.54 -2.56
N TYR A 52 9.51 -4.06 -3.77
CA TYR A 52 9.42 -2.63 -4.10
C TYR A 52 8.01 -2.07 -3.89
N LEU A 53 6.98 -2.76 -4.39
CA LEU A 53 5.59 -2.34 -4.23
C LEU A 53 5.14 -2.37 -2.77
N HIS A 54 5.55 -3.39 -2.01
CA HIS A 54 5.27 -3.47 -0.57
C HIS A 54 5.91 -2.32 0.20
N GLN A 55 7.18 -2.03 -0.08
CA GLN A 55 7.88 -0.90 0.52
C GLN A 55 7.17 0.41 0.18
N ARG A 56 6.87 0.64 -1.11
CA ARG A 56 6.20 1.85 -1.57
C ARG A 56 4.83 2.03 -0.92
N ARG A 57 4.07 0.95 -0.78
CA ARG A 57 2.78 0.96 -0.06
C ARG A 57 2.97 1.34 1.41
N GLY A 58 3.96 0.79 2.10
CA GLY A 58 4.29 1.15 3.48
C GLY A 58 4.63 2.64 3.64
N GLU A 59 5.45 3.18 2.73
CA GLU A 59 5.80 4.61 2.70
C GLU A 59 4.56 5.51 2.51
N VAL A 60 3.68 5.15 1.57
CA VAL A 60 2.46 5.92 1.30
C VAL A 60 1.55 5.94 2.52
N ILE A 61 1.33 4.79 3.14
CA ILE A 61 0.47 4.67 4.33
C ILE A 61 1.04 5.48 5.51
N ASP A 62 2.37 5.51 5.67
CA ASP A 62 3.04 6.32 6.71
C ASP A 62 2.85 7.82 6.52
N GLN A 63 3.05 8.30 5.31
CA GLN A 63 2.84 9.71 5.00
C GLN A 63 1.36 10.10 5.15
N LEU A 64 0.44 9.23 4.71
CA LEU A 64 -0.98 9.44 4.87
C LEU A 64 -1.38 9.53 6.35
N TYR A 65 -0.88 8.61 7.19
CA TYR A 65 -1.09 8.63 8.64
C TYR A 65 -0.65 9.97 9.24
N LYS A 66 0.57 10.43 8.93
CA LYS A 66 1.12 11.70 9.42
C LYS A 66 0.24 12.90 9.04
N ARG A 67 -0.27 12.92 7.81
CA ARG A 67 -1.15 13.99 7.30
C ARG A 67 -2.50 13.99 8.01
N ILE A 68 -3.11 12.83 8.24
CA ILE A 68 -4.36 12.72 8.99
C ILE A 68 -4.17 13.13 10.45
N VAL A 69 -3.04 12.76 11.09
CA VAL A 69 -2.70 13.23 12.44
C VAL A 69 -2.54 14.75 12.48
N LYS A 70 -1.90 15.36 11.48
CA LYS A 70 -1.77 16.82 11.35
C LYS A 70 -3.14 17.49 11.25
N MET A 71 -4.03 16.97 10.41
CA MET A 71 -5.43 17.42 10.31
C MET A 71 -6.17 17.30 11.64
N ARG A 72 -6.07 16.15 12.32
CA ARG A 72 -6.68 15.93 13.64
C ARG A 72 -6.21 16.96 14.67
N ARG A 73 -4.89 17.22 14.72
CA ARG A 73 -4.33 18.22 15.64
C ARG A 73 -4.88 19.61 15.35
N ARG A 74 -5.01 19.98 14.07
CA ARG A 74 -5.56 21.28 13.68
C ARG A 74 -7.03 21.41 14.04
N LEU A 75 -7.84 20.40 13.74
CA LEU A 75 -9.26 20.40 14.11
C LEU A 75 -9.47 20.44 15.63
N ASN A 76 -8.60 19.78 16.42
CA ASN A 76 -8.66 19.93 17.87
C ASN A 76 -8.28 21.34 18.33
N LYS A 77 -7.33 22.00 17.67
CA LYS A 77 -6.96 23.39 17.96
C LYS A 77 -8.13 24.35 17.63
N SER A 78 -8.81 24.15 16.50
CA SER A 78 -9.96 24.97 16.11
C SER A 78 -11.12 24.90 17.11
N LEU A 79 -11.28 23.77 17.83
CA LEU A 79 -12.24 23.64 18.93
C LEU A 79 -11.91 24.53 20.14
N MET A 80 -10.66 24.94 20.33
CA MET A 80 -10.21 25.76 21.46
C MET A 80 -10.29 27.26 21.19
N VAL A 81 -10.53 27.69 19.94
CA VAL A 81 -10.60 29.10 19.57
C VAL A 81 -11.89 29.73 20.11
N THR A 82 -11.73 30.87 20.79
CA THR A 82 -12.83 31.70 21.29
C THR A 82 -13.31 32.69 20.23
N VAL A 83 -14.59 33.07 20.31
CA VAL A 83 -15.27 33.88 19.28
C VAL A 83 -14.72 35.30 19.17
N ASP A 84 -14.06 35.79 20.22
CA ASP A 84 -13.65 37.19 20.35
C ASP A 84 -12.37 37.55 19.55
N ASP A 85 -11.74 36.59 18.84
CA ASP A 85 -10.53 36.81 18.04
C ASP A 85 -10.74 36.42 16.57
N GLU A 86 -11.34 37.36 15.82
CA GLU A 86 -11.68 37.23 14.39
C GLU A 86 -10.44 36.96 13.50
N LEU A 87 -9.30 37.55 13.85
CA LEU A 87 -8.04 37.31 13.13
C LEU A 87 -7.56 35.87 13.33
N SER A 88 -7.63 35.37 14.57
CA SER A 88 -7.30 33.98 14.89
C SER A 88 -8.23 32.99 14.19
N LEU A 89 -9.54 33.26 14.12
CA LEU A 89 -10.51 32.41 13.42
C LEU A 89 -10.21 32.30 11.91
N ASN A 90 -9.86 33.41 11.26
CA ASN A 90 -9.57 33.40 9.82
C ASN A 90 -8.27 32.65 9.48
N VAL A 91 -7.23 32.82 10.31
CA VAL A 91 -5.98 32.06 10.22
C VAL A 91 -6.23 30.57 10.49
N GLU A 92 -7.05 30.26 11.49
CA GLU A 92 -7.44 28.89 11.84
C GLU A 92 -8.19 28.19 10.71
N ARG A 93 -9.10 28.90 10.04
CA ARG A 93 -9.80 28.44 8.84
C ARG A 93 -8.84 28.20 7.67
N THR A 94 -8.04 29.20 7.31
CA THR A 94 -7.16 29.14 6.13
C THR A 94 -6.17 27.98 6.22
N GLU A 95 -5.53 27.81 7.37
CA GLU A 95 -4.62 26.68 7.60
C GLU A 95 -5.36 25.33 7.62
N SER A 96 -6.62 25.29 8.11
CA SER A 96 -7.41 24.05 8.10
C SER A 96 -7.77 23.62 6.67
N HIS A 97 -8.16 24.55 5.80
CA HIS A 97 -8.34 24.26 4.38
C HIS A 97 -7.05 23.81 3.73
N ALA A 98 -5.95 24.53 3.96
CA ALA A 98 -4.66 24.17 3.38
C ALA A 98 -4.25 22.73 3.76
N ILE A 99 -4.44 22.33 5.03
CA ILE A 99 -4.14 20.97 5.48
C ILE A 99 -5.07 19.93 4.85
N LEU A 100 -6.36 20.25 4.69
CA LEU A 100 -7.32 19.35 4.04
C LEU A 100 -6.96 19.13 2.56
N TYR A 101 -6.64 20.19 1.83
CA TYR A 101 -6.19 20.10 0.44
C TYR A 101 -4.87 19.33 0.33
N GLU A 102 -3.89 19.63 1.20
CA GLU A 102 -2.60 18.93 1.22
C GLU A 102 -2.75 17.42 1.50
N LEU A 103 -3.73 17.03 2.33
CA LEU A 103 -4.08 15.63 2.56
C LEU A 103 -4.72 15.00 1.32
N TYR A 104 -5.68 15.68 0.70
CA TYR A 104 -6.45 15.15 -0.42
C TYR A 104 -5.63 15.04 -1.71
N ASP A 105 -4.78 16.02 -2.00
CA ASP A 105 -3.85 15.97 -3.14
C ASP A 105 -2.91 14.77 -3.00
N TYR A 106 -2.30 14.61 -1.83
CA TYR A 106 -1.43 13.47 -1.54
C TYR A 106 -2.17 12.14 -1.70
N TYR A 107 -3.42 12.07 -1.22
CA TYR A 107 -4.27 10.90 -1.37
C TYR A 107 -4.54 10.57 -2.85
N LEU A 108 -4.94 11.55 -3.65
CA LEU A 108 -5.26 11.34 -5.07
C LEU A 108 -4.04 10.85 -5.86
N GLU A 109 -2.87 11.44 -5.61
CA GLU A 109 -1.61 11.05 -6.25
C GLU A 109 -1.19 9.62 -5.91
N ASN A 110 -1.59 9.11 -4.74
CA ASN A 110 -1.13 7.81 -4.22
C ASN A 110 -2.26 6.78 -4.05
N ARG A 111 -3.48 7.06 -4.57
CA ARG A 111 -4.68 6.23 -4.40
C ARG A 111 -4.47 4.77 -4.79
N ILE A 112 -3.66 4.52 -5.83
CA ILE A 112 -3.37 3.17 -6.34
C ILE A 112 -2.64 2.26 -5.33
N TYR A 113 -1.96 2.84 -4.35
CA TYR A 113 -1.23 2.09 -3.32
C TYR A 113 -2.10 1.75 -2.10
N LEU A 114 -3.33 2.26 -2.04
CA LEU A 114 -4.24 2.09 -0.93
C LEU A 114 -5.29 1.03 -1.23
N ASP A 115 -5.79 0.37 -0.19
CA ASP A 115 -6.96 -0.50 -0.31
C ASP A 115 -8.23 0.31 -0.56
N GLU A 116 -9.20 -0.33 -1.20
CA GLU A 116 -10.45 0.29 -1.61
C GLU A 116 -11.27 0.79 -0.41
N GLU A 117 -11.23 0.07 0.71
CA GLU A 117 -11.95 0.45 1.93
C GLU A 117 -11.39 1.73 2.53
N LEU A 118 -10.05 1.83 2.65
CA LEU A 118 -9.40 3.06 3.08
C LEU A 118 -9.68 4.22 2.13
N CYS A 119 -9.71 3.97 0.81
CA CYS A 119 -10.07 4.99 -0.18
C CYS A 119 -11.48 5.55 0.08
N LYS A 120 -12.46 4.68 0.32
CA LYS A 120 -13.86 5.09 0.59
C LYS A 120 -13.96 5.97 1.84
N GLN A 121 -13.20 5.64 2.89
CA GLN A 121 -13.20 6.41 4.12
C GLN A 121 -12.55 7.79 3.95
N ILE A 122 -11.47 7.89 3.16
CA ILE A 122 -10.84 9.19 2.86
C ILE A 122 -11.74 10.04 1.98
N ASP A 123 -12.39 9.44 0.97
CA ASP A 123 -13.36 10.13 0.12
C ASP A 123 -14.52 10.70 0.97
N ALA A 124 -15.03 9.92 1.92
CA ALA A 124 -16.07 10.36 2.87
C ALA A 124 -15.57 11.48 3.79
N LEU A 125 -14.37 11.34 4.36
CA LEU A 125 -13.75 12.35 5.21
C LEU A 125 -13.57 13.67 4.48
N ASN A 126 -13.10 13.63 3.22
CA ASN A 126 -12.90 14.84 2.41
C ASN A 126 -14.21 15.57 2.18
N LYS A 127 -15.27 14.83 1.80
CA LYS A 127 -16.61 15.40 1.60
C LYS A 127 -17.14 16.04 2.88
N ASN A 128 -17.15 15.30 3.99
CA ASN A 128 -17.73 15.76 5.25
C ASN A 128 -16.95 16.92 5.88
N SER A 129 -15.62 16.92 5.72
CA SER A 129 -14.75 18.00 6.18
C SER A 129 -14.87 19.25 5.31
N GLY A 130 -14.99 19.09 4.00
CA GLY A 130 -15.26 20.20 3.07
C GLY A 130 -16.57 20.91 3.44
N ASP A 131 -17.66 20.15 3.56
CA ASP A 131 -18.97 20.67 3.97
C ASP A 131 -18.91 21.38 5.34
N ALA A 132 -18.15 20.82 6.30
CA ALA A 132 -18.02 21.40 7.64
C ALA A 132 -17.28 22.74 7.63
N LEU A 133 -16.26 22.87 6.78
CA LEU A 133 -15.49 24.10 6.65
C LEU A 133 -16.26 25.17 5.87
N GLU A 134 -17.05 24.83 4.86
CA GLU A 134 -17.90 25.79 4.12
C GLU A 134 -18.92 26.47 5.05
N HIS A 135 -19.50 25.74 6.00
CA HIS A 135 -20.42 26.31 6.99
C HIS A 135 -19.74 27.25 8.01
N THR A 136 -18.41 27.22 8.17
CA THR A 136 -17.70 28.19 9.01
C THR A 136 -17.60 29.57 8.39
N GLU A 137 -17.66 29.66 7.05
CA GLU A 137 -17.57 30.93 6.34
C GLU A 137 -18.79 31.83 6.62
N ILE A 138 -19.93 31.22 6.93
CA ILE A 138 -21.21 31.89 7.21
C ILE A 138 -21.37 32.19 8.72
N GLY A 139 -20.58 31.53 9.58
CA GLY A 139 -20.78 31.50 11.03
C GLY A 139 -20.35 32.75 11.80
N HIS A 140 -19.61 33.68 11.19
CA HIS A 140 -19.15 34.92 11.86
C HIS A 140 -20.31 35.81 12.34
N GLN A 141 -21.50 35.67 11.74
CA GLN A 141 -22.66 36.51 12.05
C GLN A 141 -23.64 35.86 13.05
N TYR A 142 -23.46 34.58 13.41
CA TYR A 142 -24.47 33.82 14.16
C TYR A 142 -23.84 32.88 15.20
N PRO A 143 -23.93 33.16 16.52
CA PRO A 143 -23.34 32.34 17.59
C PRO A 143 -23.74 30.85 17.56
N ASP A 144 -24.97 30.55 17.11
CA ASP A 144 -25.47 29.17 16.98
C ASP A 144 -24.69 28.35 15.93
N MET A 145 -24.14 29.01 14.90
CA MET A 145 -23.32 28.36 13.88
C MET A 145 -21.96 27.93 14.42
N ILE A 146 -21.41 28.64 15.40
CA ILE A 146 -20.15 28.28 16.06
C ILE A 146 -20.32 27.01 16.90
N ARG A 147 -21.46 26.87 17.59
CA ARG A 147 -21.79 25.63 18.31
C ARG A 147 -21.96 24.47 17.33
N ALA A 148 -22.73 24.66 16.26
CA ALA A 148 -22.93 23.64 15.23
C ALA A 148 -21.61 23.20 14.58
N TYR A 149 -20.71 24.15 14.28
CA TYR A 149 -19.38 23.84 13.77
C TYR A 149 -18.54 23.02 14.76
N ARG A 150 -18.52 23.40 16.05
CA ARG A 150 -17.78 22.64 17.08
C ARG A 150 -18.32 21.22 17.22
N ASP A 151 -19.64 21.07 17.23
CA ASP A 151 -20.28 19.75 17.35
C ASP A 151 -20.02 18.89 16.11
N ARG A 152 -20.07 19.46 14.92
CA ARG A 152 -19.72 18.78 13.66
C ARG A 152 -18.25 18.40 13.61
N THR A 153 -17.36 19.29 14.02
CA THR A 153 -15.91 19.02 14.08
C THR A 153 -15.59 17.89 15.05
N LYS A 154 -16.22 17.87 16.24
CA LYS A 154 -16.12 16.76 17.19
C LYS A 154 -16.62 15.45 16.58
N ALA A 155 -17.74 15.49 15.86
CA ALA A 155 -18.30 14.32 15.18
C ALA A 155 -17.34 13.77 14.11
N ILE A 156 -16.75 14.63 13.27
CA ILE A 156 -15.75 14.23 12.27
C ILE A 156 -14.53 13.60 12.94
N ILE A 157 -14.01 14.21 14.01
CA ILE A 157 -12.87 13.64 14.75
C ILE A 157 -13.20 12.25 15.30
N ALA A 158 -14.34 12.12 15.97
CA ALA A 158 -14.73 10.91 16.67
C ALA A 158 -15.12 9.76 15.72
N ASN A 159 -15.87 10.06 14.68
CA ASN A 159 -16.53 9.05 13.84
C ASN A 159 -15.80 8.78 12.53
N GLU A 160 -14.92 9.67 12.08
CA GLU A 160 -14.25 9.54 10.78
C GLU A 160 -12.74 9.45 10.98
N ILE A 161 -12.13 10.45 11.60
CA ILE A 161 -10.67 10.52 11.74
C ILE A 161 -10.13 9.42 12.65
N ASN A 162 -10.70 9.22 13.84
CA ASN A 162 -10.20 8.22 14.78
C ASN A 162 -10.33 6.78 14.24
N PRO A 163 -11.47 6.36 13.67
CA PRO A 163 -11.58 5.06 13.01
C PRO A 163 -10.60 4.91 11.84
N LEU A 164 -10.45 5.94 11.00
CA LEU A 164 -9.52 5.94 9.88
C LEU A 164 -8.07 5.74 10.34
N LEU A 165 -7.65 6.44 11.40
CA LEU A 165 -6.33 6.25 12.00
C LEU A 165 -6.15 4.82 12.54
N GLY A 166 -7.17 4.27 13.21
CA GLY A 166 -7.14 2.90 13.70
C GLY A 166 -7.01 1.86 12.57
N GLN A 167 -7.67 2.08 11.44
CA GLN A 167 -7.53 1.24 10.25
C GLN A 167 -6.13 1.34 9.63
N ILE A 168 -5.61 2.55 9.49
CA ILE A 168 -4.26 2.75 8.96
C ILE A 168 -3.21 2.07 9.85
N GLU A 169 -3.32 2.23 11.18
CA GLU A 169 -2.44 1.53 12.13
C GLU A 169 -2.53 0.01 11.98
N LYS A 170 -3.74 -0.53 11.79
CA LYS A 170 -3.94 -1.96 11.56
C LYS A 170 -3.21 -2.42 10.29
N GLN A 171 -3.38 -1.71 9.18
CA GLN A 171 -2.71 -2.04 7.92
C GLN A 171 -1.19 -1.92 8.02
N MET A 172 -0.69 -0.90 8.73
CA MET A 172 0.74 -0.79 9.01
C MET A 172 1.26 -2.00 9.78
N ARG A 173 0.55 -2.44 10.82
CA ARG A 173 0.92 -3.64 11.58
C ARG A 173 0.88 -4.90 10.70
N GLU A 174 -0.05 -4.99 9.75
CA GLU A 174 -0.08 -6.08 8.78
C GLU A 174 1.13 -6.05 7.83
N ILE A 175 1.54 -4.88 7.35
CA ILE A 175 2.72 -4.70 6.48
C ILE A 175 4.03 -4.99 7.23
N LEU A 176 4.14 -4.54 8.49
CA LEU A 176 5.28 -4.84 9.36
C LEU A 176 5.31 -6.31 9.81
N GLY A 177 4.22 -7.04 9.55
CA GLY A 177 3.99 -8.43 9.90
C GLY A 177 3.28 -8.58 11.25
N PRO A 178 2.46 -9.64 11.40
CA PRO A 178 2.03 -10.06 12.74
C PRO A 178 3.30 -10.34 13.55
N ASN A 179 3.31 -9.98 14.83
CA ASN A 179 4.41 -10.25 15.77
C ASN A 179 5.30 -11.44 15.37
N SER A 180 6.61 -11.25 15.47
CA SER A 180 7.72 -12.23 15.47
C SER A 180 7.57 -13.43 16.43
N LYS A 181 6.35 -13.81 16.82
CA LYS A 181 6.05 -15.07 17.47
C LYS A 181 6.00 -16.16 16.39
N THR A 182 6.91 -17.11 16.57
CA THR A 182 6.97 -18.44 15.93
C THR A 182 7.45 -18.52 14.47
N ARG A 183 8.71 -18.14 14.23
CA ARG A 183 9.66 -19.12 13.66
C ARG A 183 10.12 -20.03 14.80
N THR A 184 9.25 -20.92 15.26
CA THR A 184 9.69 -22.15 15.91
C THR A 184 9.78 -23.18 14.82
N ASN A 185 11.03 -23.57 14.55
CA ASN A 185 11.47 -24.80 13.91
C ASN A 185 10.36 -25.77 13.50
N ASN A 186 10.30 -26.06 12.20
CA ASN A 186 10.13 -27.41 11.68
C ASN A 186 11.12 -27.58 10.54
#